data_AF-A0A3S1KZW5-F1
#
_entry.id   AF-A0A3S1KZW5-F1
#
_cell.length_a   1.000
_cell.length_b   1.000
_cell.length_c   1.000
_cell.angle_alpha   90.00
_cell.angle_beta   90.00
_cell.angle_gamma   90.00
#
_symmetry.space_group_name_H-M   'P 1'
#
loop_
_entity.id
_entity.type
_entity.pdbx_description
1 polymer ?
#
loop_
_entity_poly.entity_id
_entity_poly.type
_entity_poly.pdbx_seq_one_letter_code
_entity_poly.pdbx_strand_id
1 'polypeptide(L)'
;MTNLGVHSEVGRLREVMVHRPDLSLRRLTPENCKALLFDDVLWVKRARQEHDVFVDALRERGVVVHSFGELLAQTMGIGKARDWLLDRRVHAGVVGLDMVDEMRGWLNE
;
A
#
# COMPACT_ATOMS: atom_id res chain seq x y z
N MET A 1 -16.23 11.97 18.15
CA MET A 1 -15.83 11.20 16.96
C MET A 1 -16.82 11.49 15.85
N THR A 2 -16.38 12.09 14.76
CA THR A 2 -17.17 12.17 13.52
C THR A 2 -17.25 10.77 12.91
N ASN A 3 -18.44 10.36 12.47
CA ASN A 3 -18.62 9.06 11.80
C ASN A 3 -17.89 9.07 10.44
N LEU A 4 -17.25 7.97 10.06
CA LEU A 4 -16.61 7.86 8.75
C LEU A 4 -17.68 7.86 7.65
N GLY A 5 -17.45 8.62 6.58
CA GLY A 5 -18.40 8.68 5.47
C GLY A 5 -17.91 9.53 4.30
N VAL A 6 -18.22 9.07 3.08
CA VAL A 6 -18.06 9.82 1.84
C VAL A 6 -19.45 10.10 1.30
N HIS A 7 -19.81 11.38 1.18
CA HIS A 7 -21.18 11.81 0.83
C HIS A 7 -21.26 12.59 -0.48
N SER A 8 -20.10 12.88 -1.10
CA SER A 8 -19.99 13.61 -2.35
C SER A 8 -18.57 13.44 -2.91
N GLU A 9 -18.45 13.39 -4.24
CA GLU A 9 -17.16 13.39 -4.97
C GLU A 9 -16.56 14.80 -5.13
N VAL A 10 -17.35 15.86 -4.91
CA VAL A 10 -16.93 17.27 -5.09
C VAL A 10 -17.00 18.10 -3.81
N GLY A 11 -17.48 17.50 -2.72
CA GLY A 11 -17.52 18.14 -1.41
C GLY A 11 -16.13 18.38 -0.84
N ARG A 12 -16.06 19.18 0.24
CA ARG A 12 -14.79 19.45 0.91
C ARG A 12 -14.19 18.15 1.49
N LEU A 13 -13.06 17.73 0.93
CA LEU A 13 -12.28 16.61 1.44
C LEU A 13 -11.74 16.92 2.84
N ARG A 14 -11.90 15.97 3.76
CA ARG A 14 -11.46 16.10 5.17
C ARG A 14 -10.33 15.15 5.49
N GLU A 15 -10.45 13.89 5.07
CA GLU A 15 -9.47 12.85 5.29
C GLU A 15 -9.30 12.02 4.01
N VAL A 16 -8.09 11.55 3.74
CA VAL A 16 -7.78 10.72 2.58
C VAL A 16 -6.68 9.72 2.92
N MET A 17 -6.72 8.54 2.30
CA MET A 17 -5.66 7.55 2.37
C MET A 17 -4.89 7.52 1.04
N VAL A 18 -3.56 7.55 1.11
CA VAL A 18 -2.67 7.53 -0.07
C VAL A 18 -1.60 6.45 0.08
N HIS A 19 -1.07 5.97 -1.03
CA HIS A 19 0.03 5.00 -1.04
C HIS A 19 1.24 5.57 -1.77
N ARG A 20 2.33 5.80 -1.02
CA ARG A 20 3.58 6.31 -1.56
C ARG A 20 4.25 5.24 -2.44
N PRO A 21 4.62 5.55 -3.70
CA PRO A 21 5.31 4.61 -4.56
C PRO A 21 6.65 4.16 -3.97
N ASP A 22 6.93 2.85 -3.98
CA ASP A 22 8.20 2.33 -3.47
C ASP A 22 8.63 1.00 -4.13
N LEU A 23 8.84 -0.07 -3.35
CA LEU A 23 9.41 -1.32 -3.80
C LEU A 23 8.64 -2.00 -4.93
N SER A 24 7.31 -1.87 -4.96
CA SER A 24 6.46 -2.43 -6.02
C SER A 24 6.86 -1.90 -7.40
N LEU A 25 7.09 -0.60 -7.53
CA LEU A 25 7.51 0.00 -8.80
C LEU A 25 8.94 -0.36 -9.19
N ARG A 26 9.82 -0.64 -8.22
CA ARG A 26 11.20 -1.09 -8.51
C ARG A 26 11.25 -2.49 -9.14
N ARG A 27 10.18 -3.27 -9.01
CA ARG A 27 10.07 -4.62 -9.60
C ARG A 27 9.48 -4.60 -11.02
N LEU A 28 9.12 -3.41 -11.54
CA LEU A 28 8.67 -3.27 -12.91
C LEU A 28 9.84 -3.42 -13.88
N THR A 29 9.63 -4.23 -14.90
CA THR A 29 10.51 -4.42 -16.05
C THR A 29 9.73 -4.18 -17.33
N PRO A 30 10.40 -3.90 -18.46
CA PRO A 30 9.71 -3.77 -19.75
C PRO A 30 8.88 -5.02 -20.14
N GLU A 31 9.27 -6.20 -19.64
CA GLU A 31 8.62 -7.46 -19.94
C GLU A 31 7.35 -7.69 -19.10
N ASN A 32 7.31 -7.18 -17.85
CA ASN A 32 6.21 -7.45 -16.92
C ASN A 32 5.23 -6.29 -16.75
N CYS A 33 5.58 -5.06 -17.17
CA CYS A 33 4.81 -3.86 -16.85
C CYS A 33 3.34 -3.97 -17.28
N LYS A 34 3.09 -4.40 -18.52
CA LYS A 34 1.73 -4.56 -19.05
C LYS A 34 0.92 -5.61 -18.30
N ALA A 35 1.56 -6.73 -17.93
CA ALA A 35 0.91 -7.78 -17.14
C ALA A 35 0.59 -7.30 -15.71
N LEU A 36 1.36 -6.35 -15.19
CA LEU A 36 1.17 -5.70 -13.89
C LEU A 36 0.30 -4.43 -13.96
N LEU A 37 -0.40 -4.21 -15.08
CA LEU A 37 -1.32 -3.08 -15.29
C LEU A 37 -0.63 -1.71 -15.31
N PHE A 38 0.63 -1.66 -15.77
CA PHE A 38 1.38 -0.44 -16.04
C PHE A 38 1.64 -0.29 -17.54
N ASP A 39 1.52 0.94 -18.05
CA ASP A 39 1.83 1.26 -19.44
C ASP A 39 3.34 1.20 -19.74
N ASP A 40 4.17 1.62 -18.79
CA ASP A 40 5.64 1.66 -18.92
C ASP A 40 6.35 1.58 -17.55
N VAL A 41 7.67 1.44 -17.56
CA VAL A 41 8.54 1.46 -16.38
C VAL A 41 8.67 2.90 -15.87
N LEU A 42 8.43 3.07 -14.57
CA LEU A 42 8.42 4.38 -13.92
C LEU A 42 9.77 4.75 -13.30
N TRP A 43 10.14 6.03 -13.38
CA TRP A 43 11.27 6.56 -12.62
C TRP A 43 10.89 6.74 -11.15
N VAL A 44 11.10 5.69 -10.35
CA VAL A 44 10.64 5.61 -8.95
C VAL A 44 11.04 6.81 -8.08
N LYS A 45 12.27 7.33 -8.22
CA LYS A 45 12.72 8.49 -7.45
C LYS A 45 11.88 9.73 -7.74
N ARG A 46 11.59 9.98 -9.02
CA ARG A 46 10.77 11.11 -9.45
C ARG A 46 9.30 10.91 -9.04
N ALA A 47 8.76 9.71 -9.21
CA ALA A 47 7.39 9.39 -8.76
C ALA A 47 7.20 9.62 -7.26
N ARG A 48 8.21 9.31 -6.44
CA ARG A 48 8.20 9.61 -5.00
C ARG A 48 8.17 11.11 -4.71
N GLN A 49 9.00 11.88 -5.41
CA GLN A 49 9.03 13.35 -5.25
C GLN A 49 7.69 13.98 -5.64
N GLU A 50 7.10 13.56 -6.77
CA GLU A 50 5.80 14.03 -7.23
C GLU A 50 4.68 13.65 -6.26
N HIS A 51 4.71 12.43 -5.71
CA HIS A 51 3.78 12.00 -4.66
C HIS A 51 3.93 12.82 -3.37
N ASP A 52 5.16 13.13 -2.95
CA ASP A 52 5.40 13.93 -1.73
C ASP A 52 4.82 15.35 -1.90
N VAL A 53 5.05 16.00 -3.06
CA VAL A 53 4.44 17.29 -3.41
C VAL A 53 2.91 17.22 -3.40
N PHE A 54 2.33 16.14 -3.94
CA PHE A 54 0.88 15.93 -3.92
C PHE A 54 0.32 15.85 -2.49
N VAL A 55 0.99 15.11 -1.61
CA VAL A 55 0.59 14.97 -0.20
C VAL A 55 0.70 16.31 0.53
N ASP A 56 1.77 17.07 0.29
CA ASP A 56 1.96 18.36 0.93
C ASP A 56 0.88 19.35 0.50
N ALA A 57 0.52 19.38 -0.79
CA ALA A 57 -0.58 20.21 -1.29
C ALA A 57 -1.93 19.89 -0.61
N LEU A 58 -2.20 18.62 -0.27
CA LEU A 58 -3.40 18.23 0.48
C LEU A 58 -3.34 18.71 1.93
N ARG A 59 -2.19 18.53 2.58
CA ARG A 59 -1.98 18.93 3.98
C ARG A 59 -2.07 20.46 4.16
N GLU A 60 -1.51 21.23 3.24
CA GLU A 60 -1.63 22.70 3.21
C GLU A 60 -3.10 23.18 3.16
N ARG A 61 -3.99 22.37 2.58
CA ARG A 61 -5.44 22.64 2.53
C ARG A 61 -6.19 22.16 3.77
N GLY A 62 -5.47 21.66 4.78
CA GLY A 62 -6.02 21.15 6.03
C GLY A 62 -6.65 19.76 5.91
N VAL A 63 -6.31 18.98 4.86
CA VAL A 63 -6.76 17.59 4.72
C VAL A 63 -5.87 16.69 5.57
N VAL A 64 -6.48 15.78 6.34
CA VAL A 64 -5.75 14.73 7.04
C VAL A 64 -5.36 13.66 6.03
N VAL A 65 -4.06 13.47 5.81
CA VAL A 65 -3.54 12.49 4.86
C VAL A 65 -2.96 11.30 5.61
N HIS A 66 -3.61 10.14 5.45
CA HIS A 66 -3.20 8.86 6.00
C HIS A 66 -2.32 8.09 5.01
N SER A 67 -1.16 7.62 5.45
CA SER A 67 -0.30 6.75 4.62
C SER A 67 -0.74 5.30 4.76
N PHE A 68 -1.12 4.65 3.65
CA PHE A 68 -1.48 3.24 3.63
C PHE A 68 -0.37 2.35 4.20
N GLY A 69 0.89 2.65 3.86
CA GLY A 69 2.03 1.86 4.34
C GLY A 69 2.21 1.97 5.86
N GLU A 70 2.00 3.16 6.43
CA GLU A 70 2.07 3.36 7.88
C GLU A 70 0.90 2.68 8.60
N LEU A 71 -0.31 2.82 8.07
CA LEU A 71 -1.50 2.14 8.61
C LEU A 71 -1.36 0.62 8.54
N LEU A 72 -0.81 0.09 7.44
CA LEU A 72 -0.50 -1.32 7.32
C LEU A 72 0.54 -1.74 8.36
N ALA A 73 1.65 -1.01 8.51
CA ALA A 73 2.66 -1.31 9.52
C ALA A 73 2.08 -1.31 10.95
N GLN A 74 1.26 -0.33 11.29
CA GLN A 74 0.54 -0.27 12.58
C GLN A 74 -0.39 -1.47 12.76
N THR A 75 -1.14 -1.82 11.71
CA THR A 75 -2.05 -2.98 11.72
C THR A 75 -1.30 -4.29 11.88
N MET A 76 -0.14 -4.43 11.24
CA MET A 76 0.73 -5.62 11.38
C MET A 76 1.36 -5.73 12.77
N GLY A 77 1.42 -4.64 13.53
CA GLY A 77 1.76 -4.69 14.96
C GLY A 77 0.68 -5.35 15.84
N ILE A 78 -0.54 -5.53 15.32
CA ILE A 78 -1.62 -6.25 16.00
C ILE A 78 -1.54 -7.72 15.61
N GLY A 79 -1.06 -8.59 16.51
CA GLY A 79 -0.81 -10.01 16.23
C GLY A 79 -1.99 -10.72 15.53
N LYS A 80 -3.22 -10.53 16.03
CA LYS A 80 -4.43 -11.11 15.41
C LYS A 80 -4.67 -10.63 13.98
N ALA A 81 -4.38 -9.36 13.67
CA ALA A 81 -4.57 -8.81 12.32
C ALA A 81 -3.46 -9.29 11.37
N ARG A 82 -2.22 -9.38 11.87
CA ARG A 82 -1.09 -9.97 11.16
C ARG A 82 -1.38 -11.41 10.76
N ASP A 83 -1.80 -12.24 11.73
CA ASP A 83 -2.14 -13.64 11.48
C ASP A 83 -3.28 -13.75 10.45
N TRP A 84 -4.34 -12.97 10.65
CA TRP A 84 -5.49 -12.93 9.74
C TRP A 84 -5.09 -12.61 8.29
N LEU A 85 -4.16 -11.67 8.08
CA LEU A 85 -3.69 -11.27 6.76
C LEU A 85 -2.79 -12.34 6.14
N LEU A 86 -1.79 -12.80 6.89
CA LEU A 86 -0.81 -13.74 6.39
C LEU A 86 -1.44 -15.10 6.09
N ASP A 87 -2.45 -15.56 6.86
CA ASP A 87 -3.17 -16.82 6.57
C ASP A 87 -3.90 -16.78 5.22
N ARG A 88 -4.28 -15.58 4.76
CA ARG A 88 -4.99 -15.37 3.49
C ARG A 88 -4.06 -15.09 2.32
N ARG A 89 -2.83 -14.64 2.58
CA ARG A 89 -1.88 -14.25 1.53
C ARG A 89 -0.74 -15.24 1.34
N VAL A 90 -0.35 -15.93 2.39
CA VAL A 90 0.75 -16.90 2.44
C VAL A 90 0.13 -18.27 2.70
N HIS A 91 -0.46 -18.86 1.66
CA HIS A 91 -1.01 -20.20 1.69
C HIS A 91 -0.56 -21.00 0.47
N ALA A 92 -0.64 -22.32 0.56
CA ALA A 92 -0.09 -23.24 -0.45
C ALA A 92 -0.61 -23.01 -1.88
N GLY A 93 -1.84 -22.52 -2.04
CA GLY A 93 -2.41 -22.19 -3.35
C GLY A 93 -1.80 -20.97 -4.04
N VAL A 94 -1.08 -20.13 -3.29
CA VAL A 94 -0.40 -18.92 -3.82
C VAL A 94 1.11 -19.11 -3.84
N VAL A 95 1.68 -19.72 -2.80
CA VAL A 95 3.14 -19.81 -2.59
C VAL A 95 3.70 -21.19 -2.96
N GLY A 96 2.85 -22.22 -3.04
CA GLY A 96 3.25 -23.61 -3.17
C GLY A 96 3.43 -24.29 -1.81
N LEU A 97 3.21 -25.61 -1.75
CA LEU A 97 3.30 -26.41 -0.52
C LEU A 97 4.71 -26.39 0.07
N ASP A 98 5.73 -26.43 -0.77
CA ASP A 98 7.12 -26.60 -0.33
C ASP A 98 7.73 -25.33 0.29
N MET A 99 7.16 -24.15 -0.01
CA MET A 99 7.72 -22.84 0.39
C MET A 99 6.88 -22.10 1.44
N VAL A 100 5.64 -22.54 1.68
CA VAL A 100 4.68 -21.78 2.51
C VAL A 100 5.17 -21.62 3.95
N ASP A 101 5.72 -22.67 4.54
CA ASP A 101 6.18 -22.66 5.94
C ASP A 101 7.42 -21.80 6.12
N GLU A 102 8.38 -21.87 5.19
CA GLU A 102 9.60 -21.05 5.21
C GLU A 102 9.26 -19.57 5.06
N MET A 103 8.44 -19.23 4.05
CA MET A 103 8.00 -17.84 3.83
C MET A 103 7.21 -17.30 5.03
N ARG A 104 6.37 -18.13 5.65
CA ARG A 104 5.60 -17.74 6.83
C ARG A 104 6.50 -17.56 8.05
N GLY A 105 7.51 -18.40 8.22
CA GLY A 105 8.53 -18.25 9.25
C GLY A 105 9.26 -16.91 9.14
N TRP A 106 9.80 -16.61 7.96
CA TRP A 106 10.52 -15.36 7.70
C TRP A 106 9.67 -14.10 7.91
N LEU A 107 8.37 -14.13 7.55
CA LEU A 107 7.46 -12.99 7.75
C LEU A 107 6.97 -12.80 9.19
N ASN A 108 7.21 -13.78 10.07
CA ASN A 108 6.83 -13.72 11.48
C ASN A 108 7.95 -13.20 12.38
N GLU A 109 9.21 -13.23 11.92
CA GLU A 109 10.38 -12.60 12.55
C GLU A 109 10.22 -11.07 12.65
#